data_AF-A0A8J4SSL7-F1
#
_entry.id   AF-A0A8J4SSL7-F1
#
_cell.length_a   1.000
_cell.length_b   1.000
_cell.length_c   1.000
_cell.angle_alpha   90.00
_cell.angle_beta   90.00
_cell.angle_gamma   90.00
#
_symmetry.space_group_name_H-M   'P 1'
#
loop_
_entity.id
_entity.type
_entity.pdbx_description
1 polymer ?
#
loop_
_entity_poly.entity_id
_entity_poly.type
_entity_poly.pdbx_seq_one_letter_code
_entity_poly.pdbx_strand_id
1 'polypeptide(L)' 'MPSIDEVKEILKALDKNGDGKIDVDELKTFLDGANCKLNKKAVQTFITTHDIDGDGKLNLDELAKVLAC' A
#
# COMPACT_ATOMS: atom_id res chain seq x y z
N MET A 1 7.09 14.07 -8.95
CA MET A 1 5.96 13.14 -9.19
C MET A 1 6.57 11.77 -9.38
N PRO A 2 6.24 10.79 -8.53
CA PRO A 2 6.67 9.41 -8.75
C PRO A 2 6.14 8.96 -10.12
N SER A 3 6.99 8.32 -10.91
CA SER A 3 6.57 7.81 -12.22
C SER A 3 5.66 6.60 -12.02
N ILE A 4 4.75 6.34 -12.97
CA ILE A 4 3.87 5.15 -12.91
C ILE A 4 4.70 3.86 -12.75
N ASP A 5 5.92 3.83 -13.31
CA ASP A 5 6.86 2.73 -13.14
C ASP A 5 7.34 2.54 -11.69
N GLU A 6 7.66 3.61 -10.94
CA GLU A 6 8.04 3.50 -9.52
C GLU A 6 6.88 2.96 -8.67
N VAL A 7 5.67 3.48 -8.91
CA VAL A 7 4.48 3.01 -8.20
C VAL A 7 4.20 1.55 -8.53
N LYS A 8 4.39 1.13 -9.79
CA LYS A 8 4.29 -0.27 -10.21
C LYS A 8 5.33 -1.15 -9.55
N GLU A 9 6.59 -0.73 -9.47
CA GLU A 9 7.65 -1.52 -8.82
C GLU A 9 7.36 -1.71 -7.32
N ILE A 10 6.93 -0.64 -6.65
CA ILE A 10 6.52 -0.67 -5.25
C ILE A 10 5.30 -1.57 -5.07
N LEU A 11 4.30 -1.43 -5.94
CA LEU A 11 3.11 -2.26 -5.91
C LEU A 11 3.47 -3.73 -6.14
N LYS A 12 4.35 -4.06 -7.09
CA LYS A 12 4.80 -5.44 -7.34
C LYS A 12 5.61 -6.03 -6.19
N ALA A 13 6.31 -5.19 -5.42
CA ALA A 13 7.06 -5.61 -4.24
C ALA A 13 6.14 -5.87 -3.02
N LEU A 14 5.00 -5.20 -2.97
CA LEU A 14 4.01 -5.27 -1.90
C LEU A 14 2.90 -6.29 -2.16
N ASP A 15 2.35 -6.27 -3.37
CA ASP A 15 1.31 -7.13 -3.92
C ASP A 15 1.83 -8.57 -4.07
N LYS A 16 1.53 -9.39 -3.07
CA LYS A 16 1.93 -10.80 -3.00
C LYS A 16 0.95 -11.68 -3.76
N ASN A 17 -0.31 -11.27 -3.81
CA ASN A 17 -1.41 -12.05 -4.36
C ASN A 17 -1.58 -11.81 -5.88
N GLY A 18 -1.00 -10.74 -6.42
CA GLY A 18 -1.05 -10.33 -7.82
C GLY A 18 -2.36 -9.67 -8.26
N ASP A 19 -3.15 -9.13 -7.33
CA ASP A 19 -4.47 -8.53 -7.61
C ASP A 19 -4.39 -7.09 -8.11
N GLY A 20 -3.20 -6.50 -8.15
CA GLY A 20 -2.97 -5.12 -8.58
C GLY A 20 -3.37 -4.09 -7.53
N LYS A 21 -3.60 -4.53 -6.30
CA LYS A 21 -3.95 -3.72 -5.13
C LYS A 21 -3.15 -4.22 -3.94
N ILE A 22 -3.03 -3.38 -2.91
CA ILE A 22 -2.34 -3.72 -1.67
C ILE A 22 -3.36 -3.76 -0.55
N ASP A 23 -3.54 -4.94 0.04
CA ASP A 23 -4.38 -5.09 1.21
C ASP A 23 -3.64 -4.86 2.54
N VAL A 24 -4.41 -4.76 3.63
CA VAL A 24 -3.87 -4.52 4.99
C VAL A 24 -2.87 -5.61 5.40
N ASP A 25 -3.09 -6.86 4.99
CA ASP A 25 -2.25 -7.98 5.38
C ASP A 25 -0.96 -8.04 4.55
N GLU A 26 -1.02 -7.67 3.26
CA GLU A 26 0.15 -7.47 2.40
C GLU A 26 1.06 -6.34 2.86
N LEU A 27 0.47 -5.17 3.13
CA LEU A 27 1.22 -4.02 3.65
C LEU A 27 1.84 -4.35 5.01
N LYS A 28 1.10 -5.04 5.88
CA LYS A 28 1.62 -5.53 7.16
C LYS A 28 2.79 -6.49 6.98
N THR A 29 2.67 -7.46 6.06
CA THR A 29 3.71 -8.46 5.80
C THR A 29 5.00 -7.80 5.32
N PHE A 30 4.88 -6.80 4.46
CA PHE A 30 6.02 -6.02 4.01
C PHE A 30 6.69 -5.23 5.15
N LEU A 31 5.89 -4.57 5.99
CA LEU A 31 6.41 -3.80 7.13
C LEU A 31 7.09 -4.68 8.19
N ASP A 32 6.55 -5.88 8.42
CA ASP A 32 7.16 -6.89 9.28
C ASP A 32 8.53 -7.32 8.72
N GLY A 33 8.63 -7.53 7.41
CA GLY A 33 9.88 -7.81 6.70
C GLY A 33 10.88 -6.64 6.70
N ALA A 34 10.40 -5.40 6.72
CA ALA A 34 11.21 -4.19 6.84
C ALA A 34 11.67 -3.89 8.29
N ASN A 35 11.38 -4.80 9.24
CA ASN A 35 11.64 -4.63 10.67
C ASN A 35 11.01 -3.35 11.26
N CYS A 36 9.99 -2.82 10.59
CA CYS A 36 9.26 -1.64 11.01
C CYS A 36 8.02 -2.10 11.78
N LYS A 37 8.08 -2.04 13.11
CA LYS A 37 6.96 -2.40 14.00
C LYS A 37 5.86 -1.35 13.96
N LEU A 38 5.17 -1.23 12.82
CA LEU A 38 3.93 -0.48 12.74
C LEU A 38 2.80 -1.35 13.27
N ASN A 39 2.04 -0.80 14.22
CA ASN A 39 0.86 -1.48 14.76
C ASN A 39 -0.17 -1.72 13.64
N LYS A 40 -0.84 -2.88 13.64
CA LYS A 40 -1.97 -3.18 12.73
C LYS A 40 -2.95 -2.01 12.61
N LYS A 41 -3.20 -1.34 13.72
CA LYS A 41 -4.08 -0.17 13.80
C LYS A 41 -3.58 1.03 12.99
N ALA A 42 -2.27 1.29 12.99
CA ALA A 42 -1.67 2.36 12.20
C ALA A 42 -1.74 2.05 10.70
N VAL A 43 -1.44 0.80 10.30
CA VAL A 43 -1.56 0.33 8.91
C VAL A 43 -3.00 0.44 8.43
N GLN A 44 -3.96 0.01 9.26
CA GLN A 44 -5.37 0.11 8.95
C GLN A 44 -5.83 1.56 8.83
N THR A 45 -5.47 2.44 9.78
CA THR A 45 -5.79 3.87 9.67
C THR A 45 -5.14 4.50 8.44
N PHE A 46 -3.92 4.11 8.09
CA PHE A 46 -3.25 4.60 6.89
C PHE A 46 -4.00 4.22 5.62
N ILE A 47 -4.38 2.94 5.49
CA ILE A 47 -5.18 2.47 4.35
C ILE A 47 -6.51 3.21 4.33
N THR A 48 -7.30 3.18 5.40
CA THR A 48 -8.62 3.84 5.41
C THR A 48 -8.56 5.37 5.17
N THR A 49 -7.44 6.02 5.41
CA THR A 49 -7.28 7.46 5.13
C THR A 49 -7.00 7.76 3.66
N HIS A 50 -6.37 6.82 2.96
CA HIS A 50 -5.91 6.98 1.57
C HIS A 50 -6.68 6.12 0.58
N ASP A 51 -7.47 5.18 1.07
CA ASP A 51 -8.48 4.40 0.38
C ASP A 51 -9.66 5.33 0.02
N ILE A 52 -9.69 5.74 -1.25
CA ILE A 52 -10.69 6.68 -1.79
C ILE A 52 -11.91 5.90 -2.28
N ASP A 53 -11.70 4.69 -2.82
CA ASP A 53 -12.80 3.86 -3.34
C ASP A 53 -13.54 3.09 -2.22
N GLY A 54 -12.94 3.00 -1.02
CA GLY A 54 -13.51 2.37 0.16
C GLY A 54 -13.48 0.84 0.11
N ASP A 55 -12.65 0.24 -0.74
CA ASP A 55 -12.55 -1.22 -0.88
C ASP A 55 -11.68 -1.87 0.19
N GLY A 56 -11.04 -1.07 1.05
CA GLY A 56 -10.15 -1.52 2.11
C GLY A 56 -8.77 -1.91 1.61
N LYS A 57 -8.42 -1.55 0.37
CA LYS A 57 -7.12 -1.78 -0.25
C LYS A 57 -6.60 -0.47 -0.84
N LEU A 58 -5.33 -0.48 -1.27
CA LEU A 58 -4.74 0.62 -2.02
C LEU A 58 -4.45 0.16 -3.44
N ASN A 59 -5.14 0.76 -4.41
CA ASN A 59 -4.87 0.55 -5.81
C ASN A 59 -3.69 1.41 -6.31
N LEU A 60 -3.27 1.18 -7.56
CA LEU A 60 -2.17 1.91 -8.21
C LEU A 60 -2.34 3.44 -8.17
N ASP A 61 -3.55 3.96 -8.35
CA ASP A 61 -3.82 5.40 -8.37
C ASP A 61 -3.76 6.01 -6.96
N GLU A 62 -4.29 5.29 -5.98
CA GLU A 62 -4.27 5.68 -4.56
C GLU A 62 -2.84 5.65 -4.01
N LEU A 63 -2.08 4.61 -4.33
CA LEU A 63 -0.67 4.52 -3.95
C LEU A 63 0.17 5.61 -4.61
N ALA A 64 -0.11 5.94 -5.88
CA ALA A 64 0.55 7.05 -6.56
C ALA A 64 0.28 8.38 -5.87
N LYS A 65 -0.95 8.62 -5.41
CA LYS A 65 -1.32 9.81 -4.63
C LYS A 65 -0.62 9.86 -3.27
N VAL A 66 -0.53 8.71 -2.59
CA VAL A 66 0.18 8.58 -1.31
C VAL A 66 1.67 8.92 -1.45
N LEU A 67 2.33 8.41 -2.50
CA LEU A 67 3.76 8.59 -2.74
C LEU A 67 4.10 9.94 -3.40
N ALA A 68 3.12 10.66 -3.93
CA ALA A 68 3.31 11.95 -4.59
C ALA A 68 3.39 13.15 -3.64
N CYS A 69 3.39 12.93 -2.32
CA CYS A 69 3.55 13.98 -1.32
C CYS A 69 4.99 14.53 -1.24
#